data_AF-A0A4Z1K1Z7-F1
#
_entry.id   AF-A0A4Z1K1Z7-F1
#
_cell.length_a   1.000
_cell.length_b   1.000
_cell.length_c   1.000
_cell.angle_alpha   90.00
_cell.angle_beta   90.00
_cell.angle_gamma   90.00
#
_symmetry.space_group_name_H-M   'P 1'
#
loop_
_entity.id
_entity.type
_entity.pdbx_description
1 polymer ?
#
loop_
_entity_poly.entity_id
_entity_poly.type
_entity_poly.pdbx_seq_one_letter_code
_entity_poly.pdbx_strand_id
1 'polypeptide(L)'
;MENGKPIENSLYFYAPSKVAPAVFAVLIAMSMVTHGYQCYRYKCWKVTGPLPWCGCIYLAGFILREIGAFNYSNLDIYVASIVLLYAAL
;
A
#
# COMPACT_ATOMS: atom_id res chain seq x y z
N MET A 1 -1.16 12.47 -15.35
CA MET A 1 -1.29 13.86 -15.80
C MET A 1 -1.87 13.64 -17.15
N GLU A 2 -3.17 13.60 -17.24
CA GLU A 2 -3.81 13.43 -18.53
C GLU A 2 -4.89 14.50 -18.61
N ASN A 3 -4.51 15.77 -18.35
CA ASN A 3 -5.19 17.01 -18.76
C ASN A 3 -4.97 18.24 -17.84
N GLY A 4 -4.06 18.21 -16.86
CA GLY A 4 -3.59 19.44 -16.17
C GLY A 4 -4.67 20.27 -15.43
N LYS A 5 -5.89 19.77 -15.32
CA LYS A 5 -6.98 20.38 -14.56
C LYS A 5 -7.11 19.65 -13.22
N PRO A 6 -7.19 20.37 -12.08
CA PRO A 6 -7.66 19.78 -10.84
C PRO A 6 -9.01 19.13 -11.11
N ILE A 7 -9.16 17.85 -10.78
CA ILE A 7 -10.43 17.16 -10.92
C ILE A 7 -11.32 17.72 -9.80
N GLU A 8 -12.34 18.49 -10.15
CA GLU A 8 -13.29 19.04 -9.18
C GLU A 8 -13.93 17.87 -8.40
N ASN A 9 -13.84 17.90 -7.06
CA ASN A 9 -14.24 16.84 -6.12
C ASN A 9 -13.30 15.62 -5.98
N SER A 10 -12.04 15.72 -6.39
CA SER A 10 -11.01 14.72 -6.06
C SER A 10 -10.16 15.15 -4.86
N LEU A 11 -10.04 14.28 -3.86
CA LEU A 11 -9.15 14.46 -2.71
C LEU A 11 -7.66 14.37 -3.06
N TYR A 12 -7.35 13.80 -4.21
CA TYR A 12 -5.98 13.66 -4.69
C TYR A 12 -5.56 14.92 -5.45
N PHE A 13 -4.41 15.51 -5.07
CA PHE A 13 -3.79 16.66 -5.74
C PHE A 13 -3.38 16.34 -7.20
N TYR A 14 -3.31 15.06 -7.54
CA TYR A 14 -2.92 14.54 -8.83
C TYR A 14 -3.73 13.27 -9.16
N ALA A 15 -4.09 13.06 -10.43
CA ALA A 15 -4.76 11.83 -10.88
C ALA A 15 -3.93 10.60 -10.48
N PRO A 16 -4.37 9.81 -9.49
CA PRO A 16 -3.56 8.73 -8.96
C PRO A 16 -3.41 7.65 -10.03
N SER A 17 -2.19 7.11 -10.14
CA SER A 17 -1.89 6.02 -11.06
C SER A 17 -2.64 4.77 -10.61
N LYS A 18 -3.40 4.15 -11.52
CA LYS A 18 -4.15 2.91 -11.23
C LYS A 18 -3.25 1.67 -11.20
N VAL A 19 -2.19 1.68 -12.01
CA VAL A 19 -1.32 0.51 -12.21
C VAL A 19 -0.18 0.45 -11.17
N ALA A 20 0.36 1.59 -10.75
CA ALA A 20 1.52 1.59 -9.85
C ALA A 20 1.22 0.94 -8.47
N PRO A 21 0.10 1.27 -7.78
CA PRO A 21 -0.24 0.66 -6.49
C PRO A 21 -0.37 -0.86 -6.58
N ALA A 22 -0.97 -1.37 -7.64
CA ALA A 22 -1.12 -2.81 -7.87
C ALA A 22 0.23 -3.52 -8.02
N VAL A 23 1.15 -2.95 -8.80
CA VAL A 23 2.51 -3.50 -8.96
C VAL A 23 3.25 -3.53 -7.62
N PHE A 24 3.18 -2.44 -6.84
CA PHE A 24 3.80 -2.39 -5.52
C PHE A 24 3.16 -3.38 -4.54
N ALA A 25 1.85 -3.56 -4.56
CA ALA A 25 1.15 -4.56 -3.75
C ALA A 25 1.70 -5.98 -4.04
N VAL A 26 1.85 -6.35 -5.32
CA VAL A 26 2.39 -7.66 -5.71
C VAL A 26 3.84 -7.84 -5.25
N LEU A 27 4.68 -6.82 -5.44
CA LEU A 27 6.09 -6.86 -5.01
C LEU A 27 6.22 -7.00 -3.48
N ILE A 28 5.43 -6.24 -2.72
CA ILE A 28 5.38 -6.33 -1.25
C ILE A 28 4.91 -7.71 -0.80
N ALA A 29 3.87 -8.26 -1.44
CA ALA A 29 3.37 -9.61 -1.12
C ALA A 29 4.45 -10.68 -1.35
N MET A 30 5.17 -10.64 -2.47
CA MET A 30 6.29 -11.56 -2.74
C MET A 30 7.42 -11.40 -1.72
N SER A 31 7.79 -10.16 -1.39
CA SER A 31 8.81 -9.85 -0.37
C SER A 31 8.40 -10.39 1.01
N MET A 32 7.14 -10.23 1.39
CA MET A 32 6.59 -10.77 2.64
C MET A 32 6.66 -12.29 2.73
N VAL A 33 6.25 -12.99 1.66
CA VAL A 33 6.25 -14.46 1.62
C VAL A 33 7.68 -14.99 1.70
N THR A 34 8.59 -14.41 0.92
CA THR A 34 10.01 -14.80 0.94
C THR A 34 10.67 -14.51 2.28
N HIS A 35 10.37 -13.36 2.90
CA HIS A 35 10.90 -13.01 4.23
C HIS A 35 10.30 -13.87 5.34
N GLY A 36 9.01 -14.22 5.27
CA GLY A 36 8.38 -15.17 6.18
C GLY A 36 9.03 -16.54 6.13
N TYR A 37 9.32 -17.03 4.91
CA TYR A 37 10.07 -18.26 4.71
C TYR A 37 11.49 -18.19 5.28
N GLN A 38 12.21 -17.09 5.05
CA GLN A 38 13.54 -16.86 5.63
C GLN A 38 13.50 -16.86 7.17
N CYS A 39 12.55 -16.15 7.76
CA CYS A 39 12.40 -16.08 9.22
C CYS A 39 12.12 -17.46 9.83
N TYR A 40 11.33 -18.29 9.15
CA TYR A 40 11.09 -19.69 9.54
C TYR A 40 12.36 -20.55 9.39
N ARG A 41 13.03 -20.49 8.24
CA ARG A 41 14.22 -21.32 7.92
C ARG A 41 15.44 -21.01 8.81
N TYR A 42 15.66 -19.73 9.12
CA TYR A 42 16.80 -19.25 9.91
C TYR A 42 16.47 -19.03 11.40
N LYS A 43 15.23 -19.32 11.83
CA LYS A 43 14.75 -19.14 13.21
C LYS A 43 14.88 -17.69 13.74
N CYS A 44 14.87 -16.71 12.84
CA CYS A 44 15.02 -15.28 13.17
C CYS A 44 13.70 -14.60 13.57
N TRP A 45 12.62 -15.37 13.76
CA TRP A 45 11.26 -14.86 14.00
C TRP A 45 11.16 -13.87 15.18
N LYS A 46 12.01 -14.01 16.21
CA LYS A 46 12.01 -13.10 17.37
C LYS A 46 12.52 -11.70 17.06
N VAL A 47 13.34 -11.54 16.02
CA VAL A 47 13.99 -10.26 15.69
C VAL A 47 13.39 -9.67 14.43
N THR A 48 13.23 -10.47 13.38
CA THR A 48 12.76 -10.02 12.07
C THR A 48 11.32 -10.43 11.77
N GLY A 49 10.67 -11.21 12.63
CA GLY A 49 9.25 -11.59 12.49
C GLY A 49 8.23 -10.44 12.56
N PRO A 50 8.53 -9.26 13.14
CA PRO A 50 7.67 -8.08 12.99
C PRO A 50 7.67 -7.48 11.58
N LEU A 51 8.71 -7.67 10.77
CA LEU A 51 8.81 -7.07 9.42
C LEU A 51 7.72 -7.59 8.45
N PRO A 52 7.39 -8.90 8.42
CA PRO A 52 6.24 -9.41 7.69
C PRO A 52 4.93 -8.73 8.12
N TRP A 53 4.76 -8.41 9.42
CA TRP A 53 3.56 -7.73 9.90
C TRP A 53 3.47 -6.30 9.36
N CYS A 54 4.57 -5.55 9.35
CA CYS A 54 4.63 -4.24 8.69
C CYS A 54 4.32 -4.35 7.19
N GLY A 55 4.82 -5.41 6.53
CA GLY A 55 4.51 -5.72 5.14
C GLY A 55 3.01 -5.93 4.88
N CYS A 56 2.29 -6.57 5.80
CA CYS A 56 0.83 -6.76 5.69
C CYS A 56 0.09 -5.42 5.73
N ILE A 57 0.50 -4.53 6.63
CA ILE A 57 -0.08 -3.20 6.78
C ILE A 57 0.20 -2.36 5.52
N TYR A 58 1.41 -2.46 4.98
CA TYR A 58 1.80 -1.77 3.74
C TYR A 58 1.04 -2.31 2.52
N LEU A 59 0.82 -3.62 2.44
CA LEU A 59 0.00 -4.26 1.42
C LEU A 59 -1.45 -3.77 1.48
N ALA A 60 -2.05 -3.72 2.67
CA ALA A 60 -3.39 -3.18 2.87
C ALA A 60 -3.48 -1.69 2.46
N GLY A 61 -2.46 -0.89 2.77
CA GLY A 61 -2.35 0.49 2.33
C GLY A 61 -2.35 0.64 0.80
N PHE A 62 -1.60 -0.20 0.08
CA PHE A 62 -1.59 -0.19 -1.39
C PHE A 62 -2.89 -0.68 -2.03
N ILE A 63 -3.58 -1.65 -1.42
CA ILE A 63 -4.91 -2.09 -1.88
C ILE A 63 -5.92 -0.95 -1.73
N LEU A 64 -5.96 -0.28 -0.58
CA LEU A 64 -6.83 0.88 -0.37
C LEU A 64 -6.46 2.05 -1.30
N ARG A 65 -5.16 2.22 -1.59
CA ARG A 65 -4.68 3.22 -2.56
C ARG A 65 -5.17 2.92 -3.97
N GLU A 66 -5.22 1.65 -4.38
CA GLU A 66 -5.77 1.24 -5.66
C GLU A 66 -7.28 1.50 -5.72
N ILE A 67 -8.04 1.12 -4.69
CA ILE A 67 -9.49 1.36 -4.59
C ILE A 67 -9.79 2.87 -4.64
N GLY A 68 -9.02 3.69 -3.91
CA GLY A 68 -9.14 5.15 -3.95
C GLY A 68 -8.78 5.75 -5.31
N ALA A 69 -7.98 5.05 -6.13
CA ALA A 69 -7.69 5.45 -7.51
C ALA A 69 -8.84 5.16 -8.50
N PHE A 70 -9.83 4.35 -8.10
CA PHE A 70 -11.08 4.15 -8.85
C PHE A 70 -12.25 4.98 -8.27
N ASN A 71 -12.16 5.40 -7.00
CA ASN A 71 -13.22 6.15 -6.33
C ASN A 71 -12.67 7.39 -5.59
N TYR A 72 -12.48 8.47 -6.36
CA TYR A 72 -11.77 9.70 -5.95
C TYR A 72 -12.45 10.53 -4.86
N SER A 73 -13.71 10.26 -4.55
CA SER A 73 -14.53 11.10 -3.66
C SER A 73 -14.66 10.53 -2.24
N ASN A 74 -14.13 9.33 -1.96
CA ASN A 74 -14.20 8.74 -0.62
C ASN A 74 -13.05 9.21 0.27
N LEU A 75 -13.37 10.13 1.20
CA LEU A 75 -12.42 10.61 2.20
C LEU A 75 -11.88 9.50 3.10
N ASP A 76 -12.73 8.57 3.51
CA ASP A 76 -12.35 7.51 4.43
C ASP A 76 -11.29 6.58 3.82
N ILE A 77 -11.44 6.22 2.54
CA ILE A 77 -10.48 5.37 1.82
C ILE A 77 -9.16 6.11 1.60
N TYR A 78 -9.23 7.41 1.30
CA TYR A 78 -8.04 8.25 1.15
C TYR A 78 -7.23 8.32 2.44
N VAL A 79 -7.88 8.66 3.56
CA VAL A 79 -7.23 8.76 4.88
C VAL A 79 -6.71 7.40 5.32
N ALA A 80 -7.50 6.33 5.19
CA ALA A 80 -7.07 4.98 5.54
C ALA A 80 -5.85 4.53 4.73
N SER A 81 -5.83 4.79 3.41
CA SER A 81 -4.68 4.45 2.55
C SER A 81 -3.41 5.16 3.00
N ILE A 82 -3.50 6.44 3.37
CA ILE A 82 -2.36 7.23 3.85
C ILE A 82 -1.90 6.72 5.22
N VAL A 83 -2.82 6.57 6.17
CA VAL A 83 -2.48 6.13 7.52
C VAL A 83 -1.80 4.76 7.51
N LEU A 84 -2.31 3.80 6.73
CA LEU A 84 -1.70 2.46 6.63
C LEU A 84 -0.31 2.51 5.98
N LEU A 85 -0.12 3.34 4.95
CA LEU A 85 1.20 3.49 4.31
C LEU A 85 2.22 4.14 5.25
N TYR A 86 1.82 5.15 6.05
CA TYR A 86 2.73 5.79 7.01
C TYR A 86 2.95 4.97 8.28
N ALA A 87 1.96 4.18 8.73
CA ALA A 87 2.06 3.38 9.94
C ALA A 87 2.96 2.14 9.79
N ALA A 88 3.18 1.70 8.56
CA ALA A 88 4.06 0.57 8.24
C ALA A 88 5.53 0.99 8.03
N LEU A 89 5.84 2.30 8.13
CA LEU A 89 7.18 2.87 7.93
C LEU A 89 7.98 2.94 9.24
#